data_AF-A0A6L9KU18-F1
#
_entry.id   AF-A0A6L9KU18-F1
#
_cell.length_a   1.000
_cell.length_b   1.000
_cell.length_c   1.000
_cell.angle_alpha   90.00
_cell.angle_beta   90.00
_cell.angle_gamma   90.00
#
_symmetry.space_group_name_H-M   'P 1'
#
loop_
_entity.id
_entity.type
_entity.pdbx_description
1 polymer ?
#
loop_
_entity_poly.entity_id
_entity_poly.type
_entity_poly.pdbx_seq_one_letter_code
_entity_poly.pdbx_strand_id
1 'polypeptide(L)'
;MPNPIVMNVWPTGPEYIDPADWRTRVPKLTIAVLSYGDLCRLAGVMPRISGPDLERHIHILSGDRNLCPLEIPDDLGVALPEYQGSESDALRVLETLAYGFFDYAAREAVRGRGLYLAPKEFEVRFALS
;
A
#
# COMPACT_ATOMS: atom_id res chain seq x y z
N MET A 1 -7.18 21.24 8.94
CA MET A 1 -7.46 20.37 7.79
C MET A 1 -6.17 19.63 7.49
N PRO A 2 -6.15 18.28 7.42
CA PRO A 2 -4.94 17.57 7.04
C PRO A 2 -4.52 18.02 5.64
N ASN A 3 -3.26 18.39 5.47
CA ASN A 3 -2.74 18.79 4.17
C ASN A 3 -2.86 17.61 3.20
N PRO A 4 -3.37 17.82 1.97
CA PRO A 4 -3.34 16.77 0.95
C PRO A 4 -1.88 16.38 0.71
N ILE A 5 -1.59 15.09 0.84
CA ILE A 5 -0.25 14.56 0.57
C ILE A 5 -0.10 14.52 -0.95
N VAL A 6 0.80 15.34 -1.48
CA VAL A 6 1.11 15.36 -2.91
C VAL A 6 1.74 14.02 -3.28
N MET A 7 0.96 13.16 -3.93
CA MET A 7 1.45 11.95 -4.56
C MET A 7 1.77 12.27 -6.02
N ASN A 8 3.06 12.43 -6.33
CA ASN A 8 3.51 12.64 -7.71
C ASN A 8 3.47 11.36 -8.57
N VAL A 9 3.07 10.20 -8.03
CA VAL A 9 3.05 8.93 -8.77
C VAL A 9 1.86 8.10 -8.31
N TRP A 10 1.00 7.70 -9.24
CA TRP A 10 -0.02 6.67 -9.00
C TRP A 10 0.66 5.40 -8.45
N PRO A 11 0.12 4.69 -7.44
CA PRO A 11 0.76 3.48 -6.94
C PRO A 11 1.04 2.51 -8.09
N THR A 12 2.31 2.16 -8.30
CA THR A 12 2.70 1.22 -9.34
C THR A 12 2.26 -0.19 -8.95
N GLY A 13 1.85 -0.98 -9.95
CA GLY A 13 1.55 -2.39 -9.73
C GLY A 13 2.79 -3.15 -9.24
N PRO A 14 2.61 -4.27 -8.51
CA PRO A 14 3.73 -5.05 -8.03
C PRO A 14 4.45 -5.80 -9.16
N GLU A 15 5.76 -5.98 -8.98
CA GLU A 15 6.52 -7.01 -9.68
C GLU A 15 6.24 -8.36 -9.01
N TYR A 16 5.82 -9.33 -9.81
CA TYR A 16 5.64 -10.70 -9.34
C TYR A 16 7.00 -11.40 -9.27
N ILE A 17 7.31 -12.01 -8.13
CA ILE A 17 8.60 -12.66 -7.90
C ILE A 17 8.44 -14.10 -7.43
N ASP A 18 9.43 -14.93 -7.75
CA ASP A 18 9.48 -16.32 -7.31
C ASP A 18 9.57 -16.43 -5.77
N PRO A 19 8.93 -17.41 -5.13
CA PRO A 19 9.03 -17.63 -3.67
C PRO A 19 10.45 -17.77 -3.12
N ALA A 20 11.39 -18.36 -3.87
CA ALA A 20 12.78 -18.47 -3.45
C ALA A 20 13.48 -17.09 -3.47
N ASP A 21 13.19 -16.29 -4.49
CA ASP A 21 13.67 -14.91 -4.59
C ASP A 21 13.07 -14.03 -3.50
N TRP A 22 11.78 -14.20 -3.19
CA TRP A 22 11.12 -13.52 -2.09
C TRP A 22 11.87 -13.76 -0.77
N ARG A 23 12.10 -15.02 -0.41
CA ARG A 23 12.77 -15.42 0.83
C ARG A 23 14.21 -14.92 0.95
N THR A 24 14.88 -14.64 -0.17
CA THR A 24 16.31 -14.25 -0.18
C THR A 24 16.52 -12.74 -0.36
N ARG A 25 15.65 -12.06 -1.12
CA ARG A 25 15.76 -10.62 -1.44
C ARG A 25 14.99 -9.75 -0.47
N VAL A 26 13.73 -10.10 -0.18
CA VAL A 26 12.82 -9.23 0.57
C VAL A 26 13.30 -8.94 2.00
N PRO A 27 13.82 -9.92 2.77
CA PRO A 27 14.35 -9.63 4.11
C PRO A 27 15.47 -8.59 4.12
N LYS A 28 16.27 -8.48 3.04
CA LYS A 28 17.37 -7.51 2.92
C LYS A 28 16.88 -6.10 2.56
N LEU A 29 15.71 -6.01 1.94
CA LEU A 29 15.08 -4.74 1.54
C LEU A 29 14.07 -4.25 2.58
N THR A 30 13.65 -5.10 3.50
CA THR A 30 12.59 -4.80 4.47
C THR A 30 13.09 -3.80 5.52
N ILE A 31 12.42 -2.66 5.62
CA ILE A 31 12.57 -1.66 6.68
C ILE A 31 11.75 -2.08 7.90
N ALA A 32 10.49 -2.48 7.67
CA ALA A 32 9.55 -2.86 8.71
C ALA A 32 8.58 -3.92 8.19
N VAL A 33 8.04 -4.73 9.11
CA VAL A 33 6.94 -5.66 8.81
C VAL A 33 5.78 -5.29 9.73
N LEU A 34 4.61 -5.08 9.13
CA LEU A 34 3.38 -4.79 9.86
C LEU A 34 2.28 -5.71 9.38
N SER A 35 1.38 -6.09 10.29
CA SER A 35 0.13 -6.70 9.86
C SER A 35 -0.76 -5.66 9.18
N TYR A 36 -1.71 -6.10 8.35
CA TYR A 36 -2.71 -5.19 7.81
C TYR A 36 -3.55 -4.52 8.89
N GLY A 37 -3.86 -5.23 9.98
CA GLY A 37 -4.52 -4.67 11.15
C GLY A 37 -3.72 -3.54 11.80
N ASP A 38 -2.41 -3.70 11.93
CA ASP A 38 -1.52 -2.67 12.49
C ASP A 38 -1.47 -1.43 11.60
N LEU A 39 -1.40 -1.61 10.28
CA LEU A 39 -1.47 -0.51 9.32
C LEU A 39 -2.78 0.26 9.45
N CYS A 40 -3.92 -0.44 9.51
CA CYS A 40 -5.22 0.22 9.70
C CYS A 40 -5.27 1.01 11.02
N ARG A 41 -4.75 0.42 12.10
CA ARG A 41 -4.69 1.08 13.42
C ARG A 41 -3.80 2.34 13.38
N LEU A 42 -2.61 2.23 12.80
CA LEU A 42 -1.66 3.33 12.67
C LEU A 42 -2.21 4.46 11.78
N ALA A 43 -2.94 4.11 10.73
CA ALA A 43 -3.63 5.03 9.83
C ALA A 43 -4.93 5.63 10.42
N GLY A 44 -5.35 5.21 11.62
CA GLY A 44 -6.62 5.65 12.22
C GLY A 44 -7.84 5.28 11.38
N VAL A 45 -7.81 4.16 10.64
CA VAL A 45 -8.92 3.67 9.82
C VAL A 45 -9.42 2.32 10.34
N MET A 46 -10.69 2.03 10.06
CA MET A 46 -11.29 0.75 10.45
C MET A 46 -11.08 -0.27 9.33
N PRO A 47 -10.47 -1.43 9.60
CA PRO A 47 -10.35 -2.48 8.60
C PRO A 47 -11.74 -2.99 8.19
N ARG A 48 -11.90 -3.29 6.90
CA ARG A 48 -13.16 -3.80 6.30
C ARG A 48 -13.13 -5.32 6.06
N ILE A 49 -12.20 -5.99 6.70
CA ILE A 49 -11.99 -7.42 6.71
C ILE A 49 -11.78 -7.88 8.16
N SER A 50 -11.92 -9.18 8.39
CA SER A 50 -11.75 -9.81 9.70
C SER A 50 -11.08 -11.17 9.57
N GLY A 51 -10.58 -11.70 10.68
CA GLY A 51 -9.94 -13.01 10.70
C GLY A 51 -8.50 -12.99 10.17
N PRO A 52 -8.03 -14.08 9.55
CA PRO A 52 -6.63 -14.25 9.15
C PRO A 52 -6.08 -13.15 8.24
N ASP A 53 -6.93 -12.56 7.39
CA ASP A 53 -6.53 -11.48 6.48
C ASP A 53 -6.04 -10.21 7.20
N LEU A 54 -6.42 -10.01 8.48
CA LEU A 54 -5.89 -8.92 9.30
C LEU A 54 -4.42 -9.13 9.66
N GLU A 55 -3.99 -10.39 9.75
CA GLU A 55 -2.65 -10.82 10.17
C GLU A 55 -1.68 -10.92 8.99
N ARG A 56 -2.16 -10.74 7.74
CA ARG A 56 -1.29 -10.73 6.55
C ARG A 56 -0.14 -9.75 6.74
N HIS A 57 1.05 -10.16 6.34
CA HIS A 57 2.25 -9.37 6.55
C HIS A 57 2.51 -8.45 5.37
N ILE A 58 2.68 -7.18 5.69
CA ILE A 58 3.10 -6.16 4.74
C ILE A 58 4.53 -5.77 5.07
N HIS A 59 5.44 -6.18 4.20
CA HIS A 59 6.85 -5.77 4.21
C HIS A 59 6.99 -4.38 3.59
N ILE A 60 7.46 -3.43 4.37
CA ILE A 60 7.76 -2.08 3.90
C ILE A 60 9.20 -2.06 3.41
N LEU A 61 9.42 -1.74 2.14
CA LEU A 61 10.69 -1.92 1.44
C LEU A 61 11.44 -0.59 1.24
N SER A 62 12.76 -0.64 1.35
CA SER A 62 13.68 0.46 1.03
C SER A 62 13.94 0.67 -0.47
N GLY A 63 13.32 -0.16 -1.32
CA GLY A 63 13.41 -0.06 -2.78
C GLY A 63 12.37 0.87 -3.41
N ASP A 64 12.35 0.89 -4.73
CA ASP A 64 11.43 1.66 -5.58
C ASP A 64 10.28 0.82 -6.17
N ARG A 65 10.26 -0.49 -5.90
CA ARG A 65 9.28 -1.45 -6.46
C ARG A 65 8.49 -2.17 -5.39
N ASN A 66 7.18 -2.24 -5.64
CA ASN A 66 6.28 -3.15 -4.96
C ASN A 66 6.55 -4.58 -5.43
N LEU A 67 6.54 -5.54 -4.51
CA LEU A 67 6.84 -6.95 -4.77
C LEU A 67 5.67 -7.82 -4.31
N CYS A 68 5.29 -8.80 -5.12
CA CYS A 68 4.27 -9.79 -4.79
C CYS A 68 4.84 -11.19 -5.03
N PRO A 69 4.97 -12.05 -4.01
CA PRO A 69 5.42 -13.41 -4.21
C PRO A 69 4.33 -14.22 -4.90
N LEU A 70 4.70 -15.02 -5.89
CA LEU A 70 3.79 -16.02 -6.44
C LEU A 70 3.43 -17.04 -5.35
N GLU A 71 2.18 -17.49 -5.29
CA GLU A 71 1.73 -18.57 -4.39
C GLU A 71 1.82 -18.31 -2.87
N ILE A 72 2.20 -17.11 -2.43
CA ILE A 72 2.22 -16.71 -1.01
C ILE A 72 1.35 -15.45 -0.83
N PRO A 73 0.02 -15.57 -0.80
CA PRO A 73 -0.88 -14.42 -0.84
C PRO A 73 -0.84 -13.56 0.44
N ASP A 74 -0.32 -14.11 1.55
CA ASP A 74 -0.33 -13.46 2.86
C ASP A 74 0.87 -12.55 3.11
N ASP A 75 1.87 -12.56 2.22
CA ASP A 75 3.06 -11.72 2.32
C ASP A 75 3.12 -10.75 1.12
N LEU A 76 3.12 -9.43 1.37
CA LEU A 76 3.18 -8.42 0.32
C LEU A 76 4.29 -7.41 0.59
N GLY A 77 4.96 -6.94 -0.46
CA GLY A 77 6.08 -6.00 -0.37
C GLY A 77 5.70 -4.63 -0.94
N VAL A 78 5.65 -3.60 -0.09
CA VAL A 78 5.30 -2.23 -0.49
C VAL A 78 6.53 -1.34 -0.43
N ALA A 79 6.90 -0.72 -1.55
CA ALA A 79 8.00 0.22 -1.62
C ALA A 79 7.64 1.56 -0.97
N LEU A 80 8.37 1.91 0.09
CA LEU A 80 8.27 3.21 0.75
C LEU A 80 9.62 3.51 1.43
N PRO A 81 10.63 3.99 0.68
CA PRO A 81 12.01 4.07 1.15
C PRO A 81 12.22 5.07 2.30
N GLU A 82 11.37 6.08 2.39
CA GLU A 82 11.40 7.11 3.43
C GLU A 82 10.45 6.79 4.60
N TYR A 83 10.14 5.52 4.84
CA TYR A 83 9.22 5.12 5.90
C TYR A 83 9.68 5.57 7.29
N GLN A 84 8.85 6.35 7.99
CA GLN A 84 9.13 6.84 9.36
C GLN A 84 8.15 6.30 10.40
N GLY A 85 7.20 5.44 10.00
CA GLY A 85 6.19 4.90 10.93
C GLY A 85 5.11 5.90 11.33
N SER A 86 4.85 6.91 10.49
CA SER A 86 3.80 7.90 10.73
C SER A 86 2.41 7.40 10.27
N GLU A 87 1.33 8.04 10.76
CA GLU A 87 -0.04 7.83 10.26
C GLU A 87 -0.12 8.05 8.74
N SER A 88 0.59 9.07 8.23
CA SER A 88 0.66 9.37 6.81
C SER A 88 1.34 8.25 6.01
N ASP A 89 2.39 7.64 6.55
CA ASP A 89 3.04 6.51 5.90
C ASP A 89 2.15 5.27 5.88
N ALA A 90 1.43 5.00 6.97
CA ALA A 90 0.47 3.90 7.02
C ALA A 90 -0.65 4.08 5.98
N LEU A 91 -1.18 5.29 5.83
CA LEU A 91 -2.15 5.61 4.79
C LEU A 91 -1.58 5.40 3.39
N ARG A 92 -0.33 5.81 3.12
CA ARG A 92 0.35 5.56 1.84
C ARG A 92 0.49 4.08 1.51
N VAL A 93 0.84 3.26 2.51
CA VAL A 93 0.92 1.80 2.35
C VAL A 93 -0.46 1.24 2.02
N LEU A 94 -1.50 1.65 2.74
CA LEU A 94 -2.89 1.20 2.48
C LEU A 94 -3.39 1.63 1.10
N GLU A 95 -3.09 2.86 0.65
CA GLU A 95 -3.43 3.31 -0.71
C GLU A 95 -2.67 2.52 -1.78
N THR A 96 -1.42 2.15 -1.51
CA THR A 96 -0.64 1.31 -2.41
C THR A 96 -1.25 -0.09 -2.54
N LEU A 97 -1.70 -0.67 -1.43
CA LEU A 97 -2.46 -1.94 -1.47
C LEU A 97 -3.76 -1.76 -2.25
N ALA A 98 -4.53 -0.71 -1.96
CA ALA A 98 -5.83 -0.45 -2.59
C ALA A 98 -5.77 -0.31 -4.12
N TYR A 99 -4.79 0.45 -4.62
CA TYR A 99 -4.75 0.86 -6.03
C TYR A 99 -3.61 0.23 -6.82
N GLY A 100 -2.49 -0.10 -6.17
CA GLY A 100 -1.36 -0.79 -6.79
C GLY A 100 -1.55 -2.31 -6.83
N PHE A 101 -2.04 -2.90 -5.73
CA PHE A 101 -2.32 -4.33 -5.63
C PHE A 101 -3.79 -4.69 -5.93
N PHE A 102 -4.63 -3.69 -6.25
CA PHE A 102 -6.07 -3.85 -6.44
C PHE A 102 -6.79 -4.49 -5.24
N ASP A 103 -6.30 -4.22 -4.04
CA ASP A 103 -6.83 -4.79 -2.81
C ASP A 103 -8.14 -4.09 -2.40
N TYR A 104 -9.25 -4.83 -2.51
CA TYR A 104 -10.57 -4.31 -2.18
C TYR A 104 -10.72 -3.94 -0.71
N ALA A 105 -10.12 -4.70 0.20
CA ALA A 105 -10.21 -4.44 1.64
C ALA A 105 -9.50 -3.14 2.02
N ALA A 106 -8.30 -2.93 1.46
CA ALA A 106 -7.54 -1.69 1.60
C ALA A 106 -8.30 -0.52 1.02
N ARG A 107 -8.88 -0.68 -0.18
CA ARG A 107 -9.69 0.33 -0.85
C ARG A 107 -10.88 0.78 0.01
N GLU A 108 -11.62 -0.14 0.61
CA GLU A 108 -12.74 0.21 1.47
C GLU A 108 -12.30 0.79 2.84
N ALA A 109 -11.12 0.42 3.33
CA ALA A 109 -10.56 0.99 4.57
C ALA A 109 -10.16 2.47 4.40
N VAL A 110 -9.57 2.84 3.25
CA VAL A 110 -9.15 4.23 2.96
C VAL A 110 -10.25 5.07 2.30
N ARG A 111 -11.43 4.48 2.04
CA ARG A 111 -12.55 5.18 1.42
C ARG A 111 -12.97 6.41 2.22
N GLY A 112 -13.03 7.57 1.57
CA GLY A 112 -13.39 8.84 2.22
C GLY A 112 -12.30 9.41 3.14
N ARG A 113 -11.16 8.74 3.27
CA ARG A 113 -9.93 9.24 3.90
C ARG A 113 -8.93 9.76 2.87
N GLY A 114 -9.36 9.89 1.62
CA GLY A 114 -8.53 10.18 0.46
C GLY A 114 -7.57 11.34 0.71
N LEU A 115 -6.30 11.00 0.85
CA LEU A 115 -5.18 11.93 0.71
C LEU A 115 -4.87 12.16 -0.77
N TYR A 116 -5.38 11.27 -1.62
CA TYR A 116 -5.35 11.38 -3.07
C TYR A 116 -6.19 12.56 -3.59
N LEU A 117 -5.50 13.60 -4.06
CA LEU A 117 -5.98 14.44 -5.15
C LEU A 117 -5.38 13.87 -6.43
N ALA A 118 -6.20 13.59 -7.44
CA ALA A 118 -5.64 13.32 -8.75
C ALA A 118 -4.71 14.47 -9.16
N PRO A 119 -3.53 14.19 -9.73
CA PRO A 119 -2.75 15.25 -10.35
C PRO A 119 -3.70 15.99 -11.30
N LYS A 120 -3.77 17.32 -11.21
CA LYS A 120 -4.66 18.14 -12.07
C LYS A 120 -4.49 17.83 -13.57
N GLU A 121 -3.36 17.25 -13.94
CA GLU A 121 -3.04 16.79 -15.30
C GLU A 121 -3.91 15.60 -15.78
N PHE A 122 -4.58 14.88 -14.87
CA PHE A 122 -5.57 13.85 -15.18
C PHE A 122 -7.02 14.35 -15.15
N GLU A 123 -7.29 15.62 -14.84
CA GLU A 123 -8.59 16.27 -15.15
C GLU A 123 -8.69 16.58 -16.65
N VAL A 124 -8.45 15.59 -17.50
CA VAL A 124 -8.58 15.74 -18.95
C VAL A 124 -9.47 14.61 -19.47
N ARG A 125 -10.70 15.02 -19.81
CA ARG A 125 -11.75 14.35 -20.64
C ARG A 125 -12.68 13.34 -19.97
N PHE A 126 -13.56 13.81 -19.08
CA PHE A 126 -14.94 13.30 -19.00
C PHE A 126 -15.97 14.41 -18.76
N ALA A 127 -15.74 15.57 -19.36
CA ALA A 127 -16.79 16.53 -19.65
C ALA A 127 -16.92 16.58 -21.17
N LEU A 128 -17.96 15.92 -21.69
CA LEU A 128 -18.56 15.98 -23.04
C LEU A 128 -18.91 14.57 -23.54
N SER A 129 -20.07 14.10 -23.07
CA SER A 129 -21.02 13.30 -23.86
C SER A 129 -22.40 13.48 -23.25
#